data_AF-A0ABD7Z1V0-F1
#
_entry.id   AF-A0ABD7Z1V0-F1
#
_cell.length_a   1.000
_cell.length_b   1.000
_cell.length_c   1.000
_cell.angle_alpha   90.00
_cell.angle_beta   90.00
_cell.angle_gamma   90.00
#
_symmetry.space_group_name_H-M   'P 1'
#
loop_
_entity.id
_entity.type
_entity.pdbx_description
1 polymer ?
#
loop_
_entity_poly.entity_id
_entity_poly.type
_entity_poly.pdbx_seq_one_letter_code
_entity_poly.pdbx_strand_id
1 'polypeptide(L)'
;MKKNILFLTLLFSAIARAEFIHPMDYDGSLGQKKAVKQFIKQQVQRDYCQELNICNKSALRKMEKKNFRAFMKATHATDRKVMDEAIDHCMHYMDMCEYSIIELKYSDIKKSEN
;
A
#
# COMPACT_ATOMS: atom_id res chain seq x y z
N MET A 1 -24.67 43.59 -28.38
CA MET A 1 -24.24 43.18 -27.02
C MET A 1 -23.64 41.79 -27.12
N LYS A 2 -22.30 41.65 -27.06
CA LYS A 2 -21.62 40.35 -27.21
C LYS A 2 -21.40 39.75 -25.82
N LYS A 3 -22.18 38.71 -25.49
CA LYS A 3 -22.06 37.95 -24.23
C LYS A 3 -20.85 37.01 -24.36
N ASN A 4 -19.73 37.38 -23.76
CA ASN A 4 -18.59 36.47 -23.62
C ASN A 4 -18.87 35.51 -22.45
N ILE A 5 -19.25 34.28 -22.78
CA ILE A 5 -19.35 33.19 -21.79
C ILE A 5 -17.93 32.64 -21.61
N LEU A 6 -17.31 32.99 -20.49
CA LEU A 6 -16.02 32.45 -20.07
C LEU A 6 -16.26 31.06 -19.46
N PHE A 7 -15.98 30.00 -20.20
CA PHE A 7 -15.97 28.63 -19.68
C PHE A 7 -14.73 28.43 -18.80
N LEU A 8 -14.92 28.53 -17.48
CA LEU A 8 -13.91 28.14 -16.50
C LEU A 8 -13.99 26.63 -16.28
N THR A 9 -13.24 25.86 -17.06
CA THR A 9 -13.09 24.42 -16.84
C THR A 9 -12.26 24.18 -15.58
N LEU A 10 -12.93 23.81 -14.48
CA LEU A 10 -12.29 23.26 -13.29
C LEU A 10 -11.60 21.95 -13.68
N LEU A 11 -10.28 21.95 -13.77
CA LEU A 11 -9.48 20.73 -13.78
C LEU A 11 -9.56 20.11 -12.39
N PHE A 12 -10.55 19.24 -12.17
CA PHE A 12 -10.52 18.32 -11.03
C PHE A 12 -9.35 17.36 -11.26
N SER A 13 -8.20 17.66 -10.64
CA SER A 13 -7.10 16.72 -10.51
C SER A 13 -7.62 15.50 -9.74
N ALA A 14 -7.98 14.44 -10.45
CA ALA A 14 -8.33 13.17 -9.84
C ALA A 14 -7.13 12.72 -9.00
N ILE A 15 -7.26 12.76 -7.67
CA ILE A 15 -6.28 12.18 -6.76
C ILE A 15 -6.40 10.67 -6.94
N ALA A 16 -5.62 10.11 -7.87
CA ALA A 16 -5.54 8.67 -8.04
C ALA A 16 -4.99 8.05 -6.75
N ARG A 17 -5.86 7.38 -5.99
CA ARG A 17 -5.45 6.49 -4.91
C ARG A 17 -4.67 5.36 -5.57
N ALA A 18 -3.44 5.12 -5.11
CA ALA A 18 -2.66 4.04 -5.64
C ALA A 18 -3.37 2.72 -5.33
N GLU A 19 -3.48 1.86 -6.34
CA GLU A 19 -4.09 0.56 -6.22
C GLU A 19 -3.24 -0.35 -5.33
N PHE A 20 -3.90 -1.13 -4.46
CA PHE A 20 -3.25 -2.17 -3.70
C PHE A 20 -2.96 -3.35 -4.64
N ILE A 21 -1.70 -3.80 -4.66
CA ILE A 21 -1.31 -4.98 -5.44
C ILE A 21 -1.14 -6.16 -4.49
N HIS A 22 -1.84 -7.26 -4.80
CA HIS A 22 -1.63 -8.52 -4.12
C HIS A 22 -0.21 -9.04 -4.40
N PRO A 23 0.63 -9.32 -3.38
CA PRO A 23 2.05 -9.63 -3.61
C PRO A 23 2.29 -10.82 -4.54
N MET A 24 1.45 -11.87 -4.47
CA MET A 24 1.60 -13.05 -5.33
C MET A 24 1.12 -12.84 -6.78
N ASP A 25 0.40 -11.75 -7.04
CA ASP A 25 -0.04 -11.37 -8.39
C ASP A 25 0.91 -10.33 -9.02
N TYR A 26 2.06 -10.08 -8.37
CA TYR A 26 3.05 -9.13 -8.82
C TYR A 26 3.84 -9.66 -10.02
N ASP A 27 3.70 -9.00 -11.16
CA ASP A 27 4.32 -9.41 -12.44
C ASP A 27 5.67 -8.72 -12.72
N GLY A 28 6.09 -7.79 -11.87
CA GLY A 28 7.34 -7.04 -12.05
C GLY A 28 7.28 -5.92 -13.09
N SER A 29 6.12 -5.68 -13.71
CA SER A 29 5.93 -4.63 -14.70
C SER A 29 6.23 -3.25 -14.13
N LEU A 30 6.63 -2.34 -15.01
CA LEU A 30 6.91 -0.95 -14.61
C LEU A 30 5.67 -0.28 -14.00
N GLY A 31 4.48 -0.62 -14.51
CA GLY A 31 3.19 -0.13 -13.99
C GLY A 31 2.97 -0.57 -12.55
N GLN A 32 3.03 -1.88 -12.29
CA GLN A 32 2.85 -2.40 -10.94
C GLN A 32 3.93 -1.91 -9.98
N LYS A 33 5.19 -1.84 -10.40
CA LYS A 33 6.30 -1.30 -9.59
C LYS A 33 6.04 0.16 -9.16
N LYS A 34 5.44 0.97 -10.02
CA LYS A 34 5.06 2.35 -9.70
C LYS A 34 3.89 2.38 -8.71
N ALA A 35 2.87 1.56 -8.94
CA ALA A 35 1.69 1.45 -8.08
C ALA A 35 2.07 1.02 -6.65
N VAL A 36 2.84 -0.06 -6.48
CA VAL A 36 3.32 -0.53 -5.17
C VAL A 36 4.05 0.57 -4.40
N LYS A 37 5.00 1.25 -5.05
CA LYS A 37 5.77 2.33 -4.40
C LYS A 37 4.88 3.50 -4.00
N GLN A 38 3.90 3.85 -4.83
CA GLN A 38 2.99 4.95 -4.55
C GLN A 38 2.03 4.58 -3.41
N PHE A 39 1.51 3.36 -3.40
CA PHE A 39 0.68 2.82 -2.33
C PHE A 39 1.42 2.87 -1.00
N ILE A 40 2.65 2.33 -0.94
CA ILE A 40 3.49 2.35 0.26
C ILE A 40 3.74 3.78 0.76
N LYS A 41 4.04 4.71 -0.14
CA LYS A 41 4.27 6.11 0.25
C LYS A 41 3.02 6.77 0.82
N GLN A 42 1.88 6.60 0.14
CA GLN A 42 0.61 7.17 0.58
C GLN A 42 0.18 6.59 1.93
N GLN A 43 0.35 5.28 2.10
CA GLN A 43 0.06 4.58 3.34
C GLN A 43 0.97 5.03 4.48
N VAL A 44 2.29 4.98 4.30
CA VAL A 44 3.24 5.40 5.34
C VAL A 44 3.02 6.86 5.73
N GLN A 45 2.73 7.73 4.75
CA GLN A 45 2.39 9.13 5.04
C GLN A 45 1.14 9.25 5.91
N ARG A 46 0.05 8.54 5.56
CA ARG A 46 -1.18 8.56 6.35
C ARG A 46 -0.94 7.99 7.75
N ASP A 47 -0.48 6.75 7.82
CA ASP A 47 -0.37 6.00 9.06
C ASP A 47 0.64 6.66 10.02
N TYR A 48 1.79 7.13 9.53
CA TYR A 48 2.80 7.71 10.42
C TYR A 48 2.59 9.20 10.67
N CYS A 49 2.21 10.01 9.68
CA CYS A 49 2.04 11.45 9.93
C CYS A 49 0.68 11.80 10.51
N GLN A 50 -0.40 11.16 10.05
CA GLN A 50 -1.77 11.56 10.41
C GLN A 50 -2.23 10.81 11.66
N GLU A 51 -2.02 9.49 11.72
CA GLU A 51 -2.46 8.70 12.88
C GLU A 51 -1.47 8.77 14.04
N LEU A 52 -0.16 8.67 13.77
CA LEU A 52 0.86 8.61 14.82
C LEU A 52 1.60 9.93 15.09
N ASN A 53 1.37 10.98 14.28
CA ASN A 53 2.07 12.27 14.36
C ASN A 53 3.62 12.17 14.27
N ILE A 54 4.13 11.15 13.59
CA ILE A 54 5.55 10.91 13.30
C ILE A 54 5.82 11.26 11.83
N CYS A 55 6.01 12.56 11.55
CA CYS A 55 6.16 13.06 10.17
C CYS A 55 7.57 13.52 9.77
N ASN A 56 8.62 12.92 10.34
CA ASN A 56 9.98 13.22 9.91
C ASN A 56 10.40 12.35 8.71
N LYS A 57 11.10 12.96 7.75
CA LYS A 57 11.51 12.32 6.49
C LYS A 57 12.33 11.04 6.67
N SER A 58 13.16 10.96 7.71
CA SER A 58 14.00 9.78 7.97
C SER A 58 13.17 8.57 8.39
N ALA A 59 12.22 8.77 9.31
CA ALA A 59 11.29 7.76 9.77
C ALA A 59 10.39 7.26 8.64
N LEU A 60 9.78 8.16 7.88
CA LEU A 60 8.94 7.80 6.74
C LEU A 60 9.72 6.96 5.72
N ARG A 61 10.94 7.40 5.35
CA ARG A 61 11.78 6.65 4.40
C ARG A 61 12.22 5.28 4.93
N LYS A 62 12.40 5.13 6.25
CA LYS A 62 12.68 3.83 6.87
C LYS A 62 11.47 2.91 6.74
N MET A 63 10.27 3.42 6.97
CA MET A 63 9.03 2.66 6.86
C MET A 63 8.68 2.28 5.43
N GLU A 64 8.85 3.20 4.48
CA GLU A 64 8.71 2.90 3.05
C GLU A 64 9.63 1.73 2.63
N LYS A 65 10.89 1.75 3.07
CA LYS A 65 11.85 0.66 2.80
C LYS A 65 11.45 -0.65 3.45
N LYS A 66 10.96 -0.61 4.70
CA LYS A 66 10.47 -1.81 5.42
C LYS A 66 9.32 -2.45 4.66
N ASN A 67 8.31 -1.66 4.30
CA ASN A 67 7.14 -2.13 3.56
C ASN A 67 7.49 -2.61 2.15
N PHE A 68 8.42 -1.94 1.46
CA PHE A 68 8.86 -2.42 0.14
C PHE A 68 9.59 -3.76 0.22
N ARG A 69 10.45 -3.97 1.23
CA ARG A 69 11.12 -5.25 1.44
C ARG A 69 10.13 -6.36 1.79
N ALA A 70 9.17 -6.06 2.66
CA ALA A 70 8.11 -6.99 3.04
C ALA A 70 7.28 -7.42 1.83
N PHE A 71 6.87 -6.44 1.00
CA PHE A 71 6.19 -6.71 -0.26
C PHE A 71 6.99 -7.66 -1.15
N MET A 72 8.27 -7.35 -1.41
CA MET A 72 9.11 -8.18 -2.27
C MET A 72 9.26 -9.62 -1.74
N LYS A 73 9.39 -9.79 -0.42
CA LYS A 73 9.39 -11.14 0.17
C LYS A 73 8.06 -11.86 0.00
N ALA A 74 6.95 -11.15 0.21
CA ALA A 74 5.61 -11.70 0.05
C ALA A 74 5.30 -12.10 -1.40
N THR A 75 6.00 -11.52 -2.40
CA THR A 75 5.90 -11.99 -3.81
C THR A 75 6.45 -13.41 -4.01
N HIS A 76 7.26 -13.91 -3.09
CA HIS A 76 7.79 -15.28 -3.10
C HIS A 76 6.99 -16.24 -2.19
N ALA A 77 5.87 -15.80 -1.63
CA ALA A 77 4.98 -16.68 -0.89
C ALA A 77 4.47 -17.81 -1.80
N THR A 78 4.26 -18.99 -1.21
CA THR A 78 3.86 -20.19 -1.94
C THR A 78 2.40 -20.58 -1.68
N ASP A 79 1.80 -20.06 -0.62
CA ASP A 79 0.48 -20.44 -0.17
C ASP A 79 -0.52 -19.29 -0.36
N ARG A 80 -1.30 -19.37 -1.45
CA ARG A 80 -2.26 -18.31 -1.82
C ARG A 80 -3.34 -18.13 -0.75
N LYS A 81 -3.87 -19.23 -0.21
CA LYS A 81 -4.93 -19.19 0.79
C LYS A 81 -4.45 -18.48 2.06
N VAL A 82 -3.24 -18.80 2.51
CA VAL A 82 -2.64 -18.16 3.69
C VAL A 82 -2.34 -16.68 3.43
N MET A 83 -1.91 -16.31 2.22
CA MET A 83 -1.71 -14.90 1.86
C MET A 83 -3.02 -14.11 1.83
N ASP A 84 -4.06 -14.69 1.22
CA ASP A 84 -5.40 -14.08 1.18
C ASP A 84 -5.94 -13.89 2.60
N GLU A 85 -5.78 -14.87 3.50
CA GLU A 85 -6.16 -14.75 4.90
C GLU A 85 -5.35 -13.68 5.64
N ALA A 86 -4.04 -13.58 5.39
CA ALA A 86 -3.20 -12.55 5.99
C ALA A 86 -3.61 -11.14 5.56
N ILE A 87 -3.98 -10.97 4.29
CA ILE A 87 -4.49 -9.70 3.73
C ILE A 87 -5.87 -9.39 4.30
N ASP A 88 -6.79 -10.36 4.32
CA ASP A 88 -8.13 -10.18 4.86
C ASP A 88 -8.09 -9.78 6.34
N HIS A 89 -7.27 -10.48 7.12
CA HIS A 89 -7.07 -10.15 8.52
C HIS A 89 -6.53 -8.73 8.72
N CYS A 90 -5.61 -8.32 7.85
CA CYS A 90 -5.03 -6.99 7.86
C CYS A 90 -6.05 -5.90 7.49
N MET A 91 -6.88 -6.13 6.46
CA MET A 91 -7.85 -5.15 5.97
C MET A 91 -9.07 -4.99 6.88
N HIS A 92 -9.47 -6.03 7.61
CA HIS A 92 -10.69 -6.01 8.42
C HIS A 92 -10.46 -5.83 9.92
N TYR A 93 -9.27 -6.16 10.44
CA TYR A 93 -9.04 -6.21 11.90
C TYR A 93 -7.92 -5.29 12.37
N MET A 94 -7.28 -4.53 11.48
CA MET A 94 -6.15 -3.67 11.83
C MET A 94 -6.30 -2.25 11.28
N ASP A 95 -6.01 -1.26 12.13
CA ASP A 95 -6.07 0.15 11.76
C ASP A 95 -5.04 0.55 10.69
N MET A 96 -3.91 -0.18 10.61
CA MET A 96 -2.82 0.08 9.68
C MET A 96 -2.47 -1.19 8.90
N CYS A 97 -3.06 -1.36 7.72
CA CYS A 97 -2.78 -2.54 6.90
C CYS A 97 -1.57 -2.35 5.98
N GLU A 98 -0.35 -2.47 6.51
CA GLU A 98 0.87 -2.37 5.70
C GLU A 98 1.40 -3.74 5.24
N TYR A 99 2.18 -3.78 4.15
CA TYR A 99 2.82 -5.02 3.70
C TYR A 99 3.70 -5.70 4.75
N SER A 100 4.31 -4.94 5.66
CA SER A 100 5.08 -5.53 6.77
C SER A 100 4.23 -6.25 7.80
N ILE A 101 2.96 -5.89 7.93
CA ILE A 101 1.99 -6.60 8.77
C ILE A 101 1.47 -7.83 8.05
N ILE A 102 1.21 -7.74 6.74
CA ILE A 102 0.84 -8.89 5.91
C ILE A 102 1.93 -9.97 5.95
N GLU A 103 3.21 -9.60 5.78
CA GLU A 103 4.36 -10.52 5.88
C GLU A 103 4.39 -11.24 7.23
N LEU A 104 4.17 -10.50 8.32
CA LEU A 104 4.14 -11.04 9.67
C LEU A 104 3.00 -12.05 9.84
N LYS A 105 1.78 -11.66 9.45
CA LYS A 105 0.60 -12.51 9.60
C LYS A 105 0.69 -13.78 8.75
N TYR A 106 1.18 -13.67 7.51
CA TYR A 106 1.46 -14.84 6.66
C TYR A 106 2.42 -15.80 7.37
N SER A 107 3.53 -15.28 7.91
CA SER A 107 4.53 -16.09 8.60
C SER A 107 3.98 -16.76 9.85
N ASP A 108 3.10 -16.09 10.59
CA ASP A 108 2.49 -16.62 11.81
C ASP A 108 1.48 -17.74 11.51
N ILE A 109 0.65 -17.57 10.47
CA ILE A 109 -0.25 -18.65 10.02
C ILE A 109 0.57 -19.86 9.58
N LYS A 110 1.58 -19.70 8.72
CA LYS A 110 2.44 -20.81 8.27
C LYS A 110 3.13 -21.54 9.42
N LYS A 111 3.51 -20.84 10.50
CA LYS A 111 4.09 -21.47 11.69
C LYS A 111 3.06 -22.27 12.48
N SER A 112 1.82 -21.81 12.57
CA SER A 112 0.74 -22.51 13.29
C SER A 112 0.21 -23.75 12.59
N GLU A 113 0.47 -23.88 11.28
CA GLU A 113 0.12 -25.06 10.48
C GLU A 113 1.13 -26.21 10.59
N ASN A 114 2.32 -25.98 11.16
CA ASN A 114 3.38 -26.97 11.37
C ASN A 114 3.43 -27.46 12.81
#